data_AF-A0A948V8A2-F1
#
_entry.id   AF-A0A948V8A2-F1
#
_cell.length_a   1.000
_cell.length_b   1.000
_cell.length_c   1.000
_cell.angle_alpha   90.00
_cell.angle_beta   90.00
_cell.angle_gamma   90.00
#
_symmetry.space_group_name_H-M   'P 1'
#
loop_
_entity.id
_entity.type
_entity.pdbx_description
1 polymer ?
#
loop_
_entity_poly.entity_id
_entity_poly.type
_entity_poly.pdbx_seq_one_letter_code
_entity_poly.pdbx_strand_id
1 'polypeptide(L)'
;MSLYEPEIICETSAAAGDPEITRRRRAAYTPGVSADLTYEDKYDLDFFQSERGGHDVRYIVLHDTEGPTQAAISWWTNPENPYQSSAHDLIDKRGVIWRCVPYDKAAHHVGYSHIPGFNEFNAEDDRWKPNANLSTIGIELEYPRWPDSPPYPGAQLQSVVEHVRSLVLQFGVTRDRIFRHADIDTNGKTDPRNFQWDWFLDQVFSEVEHMLDETARHAAWNSSGIPYNPEAAFSRYARLHDLGKPETQEFDFG
;
A
#
# COMPACT_ATOMS: atom_id res chain seq x y z
N MET A 1 -21.76 41.92 54.22
CA MET A 1 -20.91 42.84 53.46
C MET A 1 -20.48 42.12 52.20
N SER A 2 -20.99 42.61 51.07
CA SER A 2 -20.72 42.19 49.69
C SER A 2 -19.23 42.29 49.36
N LEU A 3 -18.70 41.36 48.56
CA LEU A 3 -17.65 41.61 47.55
C LEU A 3 -17.87 40.58 46.41
N TYR A 4 -18.56 40.95 45.33
CA TYR A 4 -18.03 41.53 44.07
C TYR A 4 -17.39 40.49 43.13
N GLU A 5 -18.14 40.07 42.10
CA GLU A 5 -17.65 40.09 40.71
C GLU A 5 -17.94 41.50 40.15
N PRO A 6 -17.22 42.08 39.15
CA PRO A 6 -16.95 41.43 37.86
C PRO A 6 -15.74 41.94 37.03
N GLU A 7 -15.70 41.45 35.79
CA GLU A 7 -15.25 42.11 34.54
C GLU A 7 -13.78 42.05 34.07
N ILE A 8 -13.63 41.17 33.07
CA ILE A 8 -12.90 41.30 31.80
C ILE A 8 -12.38 42.73 31.51
N ILE A 9 -11.05 42.85 31.44
CA ILE A 9 -10.37 43.96 30.76
C ILE A 9 -9.84 43.42 29.44
N CYS A 10 -10.42 43.89 28.34
CA CYS A 10 -9.83 43.80 27.01
C CYS A 10 -9.05 45.10 26.77
N GLU A 11 -7.72 45.05 26.86
CA GLU A 11 -6.86 46.05 26.25
C GLU A 11 -5.97 45.39 25.21
N THR A 12 -6.11 45.88 23.99
CA THR A 12 -5.29 45.57 22.83
C THR A 12 -3.90 46.18 22.98
N SER A 13 -2.84 45.41 22.75
CA SER A 13 -1.68 45.96 22.05
C SER A 13 -1.02 44.89 21.18
N ALA A 14 -0.79 45.27 19.93
CA ALA A 14 -0.27 44.44 18.88
C ALA A 14 1.24 44.26 19.03
N ALA A 15 1.72 43.03 18.82
CA ALA A 15 3.04 42.80 18.24
C ALA A 15 3.00 41.53 17.39
N ALA A 16 3.22 41.75 16.10
CA ALA A 16 3.40 40.84 14.99
C ALA A 16 3.94 39.43 15.32
N GLY A 17 3.26 38.43 14.76
CA GLY A 17 3.74 37.07 14.58
C GLY A 17 2.79 36.35 13.64
N ASP A 18 3.15 36.33 12.36
CA ASP A 18 2.45 35.61 11.29
C ASP A 18 2.22 34.14 11.71
N PRO A 19 0.98 33.61 11.73
CA PRO A 19 0.77 32.21 12.05
C PRO A 19 1.16 31.38 10.83
N GLU A 20 2.45 31.02 10.80
CA GLU A 20 3.01 30.00 9.94
C GLU A 20 2.14 28.74 10.05
N ILE A 21 1.34 28.54 9.00
CA ILE A 21 0.55 27.34 8.75
C ILE A 21 1.50 26.17 8.95
N THR A 22 1.27 25.41 10.02
CA THR A 22 2.01 24.20 10.36
C THR A 22 1.71 23.15 9.29
N ARG A 23 2.40 23.23 8.16
CA ARG A 23 2.59 22.12 7.23
C ARG A 23 3.29 21.03 8.02
N ARG A 24 2.51 20.05 8.50
CA ARG A 24 3.04 18.74 8.90
C ARG A 24 3.95 18.28 7.77
N ARG A 25 5.26 18.26 8.01
CA ARG A 25 6.22 17.68 7.06
C ARG A 25 5.85 16.21 6.90
N ARG A 26 5.18 15.87 5.80
CA ARG A 26 5.09 14.48 5.32
C ARG A 26 6.54 14.00 5.20
N ALA A 27 6.86 12.84 5.77
CA ALA A 27 8.12 12.16 5.45
C ALA A 27 8.17 12.05 3.91
N ALA A 28 9.24 12.55 3.31
CA ALA A 28 9.35 12.63 1.86
C ALA A 28 9.57 11.20 1.33
N TYR A 29 8.50 10.60 0.82
CA TYR A 29 8.62 9.56 -0.18
C TYR A 29 9.31 10.17 -1.41
N THR A 30 10.31 9.48 -1.95
CA THR A 30 11.03 9.88 -3.16
C THR A 30 10.57 8.96 -4.29
N PRO A 31 9.67 9.41 -5.17
CA PRO A 31 9.25 8.60 -6.32
C PRO A 31 10.42 8.34 -7.27
N GLY A 32 10.46 7.17 -7.92
CA GLY A 32 11.31 6.92 -9.09
C GLY A 32 12.75 6.51 -8.85
N VAL A 33 13.15 6.14 -7.62
CA VAL A 33 14.37 5.35 -7.41
C VAL A 33 13.91 3.94 -7.07
N SER A 34 14.16 2.99 -7.98
CA SER A 34 14.11 1.56 -7.68
C SER A 34 14.98 1.33 -6.44
N ALA A 35 14.36 1.27 -5.27
CA ALA A 35 15.08 0.90 -4.06
C ALA A 35 15.40 -0.58 -4.20
N ASP A 36 16.65 -0.95 -3.94
CA ASP A 36 17.00 -2.34 -3.72
C ASP A 36 16.19 -2.83 -2.52
N LEU A 37 15.07 -3.49 -2.79
CA LEU A 37 14.24 -4.07 -1.75
C LEU A 37 15.09 -5.07 -0.98
N THR A 38 15.15 -4.89 0.34
CA THR A 38 15.90 -5.78 1.21
C THR A 38 14.95 -6.85 1.73
N TYR A 39 15.21 -8.09 1.35
CA TYR A 39 14.42 -9.25 1.78
C TYR A 39 15.16 -10.06 2.84
N GLU A 40 14.43 -10.54 3.84
CA GLU A 40 14.86 -11.56 4.77
C GLU A 40 13.92 -12.76 4.73
N ASP A 41 14.39 -13.89 4.25
CA ASP A 41 13.59 -15.10 4.16
C ASP A 41 13.54 -15.80 5.51
N LYS A 42 12.32 -16.16 5.93
CA LYS A 42 12.03 -16.91 7.16
C LYS A 42 11.30 -18.21 6.87
N TYR A 43 11.43 -18.73 5.65
CA TYR A 43 10.80 -19.98 5.24
C TYR A 43 11.33 -21.21 6.01
N ASP A 44 12.40 -21.05 6.81
CA ASP A 44 12.91 -22.04 7.76
C ASP A 44 12.11 -22.10 9.08
N LEU A 45 11.18 -21.18 9.30
CA LEU A 45 10.30 -21.16 10.47
C LEU A 45 8.92 -21.78 10.17
N ASP A 46 8.36 -22.44 11.18
CA ASP A 46 7.05 -23.09 11.10
C ASP A 46 5.90 -22.08 11.32
N PHE A 47 5.62 -21.29 10.29
CA PHE A 47 4.43 -20.43 10.27
C PHE A 47 3.15 -21.24 10.00
N PHE A 48 2.04 -20.87 10.63
CA PHE A 48 0.73 -21.42 10.29
C PHE A 48 0.38 -21.10 8.83
N GLN A 49 -0.02 -22.12 8.06
CA GLN A 49 -0.35 -21.99 6.66
C GLN A 49 -1.21 -23.17 6.19
N SER A 50 -1.82 -23.04 5.02
CA SER A 50 -2.55 -24.12 4.35
C SER A 50 -2.28 -24.14 2.85
N GLU A 51 -2.64 -25.22 2.18
CA GLU A 51 -2.70 -25.23 0.71
C GLU A 51 -3.76 -24.24 0.22
N ARG A 52 -3.53 -23.58 -0.92
CA ARG A 52 -4.53 -22.71 -1.53
C ARG A 52 -5.77 -23.46 -2.05
N GLY A 53 -5.74 -24.79 -2.13
CA GLY A 53 -6.91 -25.59 -2.53
C GLY A 53 -7.38 -25.32 -3.96
N GLY A 54 -6.46 -24.97 -4.87
CA GLY A 54 -6.77 -24.62 -6.26
C GLY A 54 -7.23 -23.18 -6.48
N HIS A 55 -7.21 -22.34 -5.45
CA HIS A 55 -7.48 -20.91 -5.57
C HIS A 55 -6.23 -20.13 -6.01
N ASP A 56 -6.39 -19.29 -7.04
CA ASP A 56 -5.36 -18.33 -7.42
C ASP A 56 -5.31 -17.15 -6.43
N VAL A 57 -4.14 -16.50 -6.36
CA VAL A 57 -3.99 -15.19 -5.72
C VAL A 57 -4.76 -14.16 -6.53
N ARG A 58 -5.66 -13.43 -5.87
CA ARG A 58 -6.51 -12.42 -6.50
C ARG A 58 -6.53 -11.10 -5.76
N TYR A 59 -6.14 -11.10 -4.49
CA TYR A 59 -6.31 -9.97 -3.57
C TYR A 59 -5.05 -9.75 -2.75
N ILE A 60 -4.81 -8.51 -2.33
CA ILE A 60 -3.76 -8.13 -1.38
C ILE A 60 -4.43 -7.43 -0.20
N VAL A 61 -4.06 -7.79 1.02
CA VAL A 61 -4.61 -7.19 2.24
C VAL A 61 -3.47 -6.66 3.10
N LEU A 62 -3.57 -5.39 3.48
CA LEU A 62 -2.61 -4.72 4.35
C LEU A 62 -3.13 -4.70 5.79
N HIS A 63 -2.19 -4.88 6.71
CA HIS A 63 -2.38 -4.98 8.15
C HIS A 63 -1.34 -4.13 8.89
N ASP A 64 -1.55 -3.95 10.19
CA ASP A 64 -0.50 -3.45 11.10
C ASP A 64 -0.33 -4.39 12.30
N THR A 65 0.91 -4.63 12.70
CA THR A 65 1.27 -5.72 13.63
C THR A 65 0.87 -5.47 15.09
N GLU A 66 0.50 -4.24 15.44
CA GLU A 66 0.34 -3.76 16.82
C GLU A 66 1.54 -4.10 17.76
N GLY A 67 2.74 -4.20 17.21
CA GLY A 67 3.92 -4.62 17.96
C GLY A 67 5.19 -4.66 17.10
N PRO A 68 6.37 -4.88 17.71
CA PRO A 68 7.62 -4.98 16.97
C PRO A 68 7.67 -6.25 16.11
N THR A 69 8.43 -6.21 15.01
CA THR A 69 8.60 -7.33 14.05
C THR A 69 8.85 -8.68 14.74
N GLN A 70 9.79 -8.71 15.69
CA GLN A 70 10.15 -9.96 16.37
C GLN A 70 9.00 -10.52 17.22
N ALA A 71 8.14 -9.67 17.80
CA ALA A 71 7.00 -10.15 18.56
C ALA A 71 5.92 -10.75 17.64
N ALA A 72 5.70 -10.15 16.46
CA ALA A 72 4.80 -10.69 15.45
C ALA A 72 5.28 -12.06 14.95
N ILE A 73 6.56 -12.18 14.58
CA ILE A 73 7.16 -13.46 14.15
C ILE A 73 7.03 -14.51 15.26
N SER A 74 7.43 -14.19 16.50
CA SER A 74 7.31 -15.11 17.62
C SER A 74 5.87 -15.54 17.89
N TRP A 75 4.88 -14.66 17.67
CA TRP A 75 3.47 -14.99 17.81
C TRP A 75 2.98 -15.93 16.70
N TRP A 76 3.40 -15.71 15.46
CA TRP A 76 2.98 -16.51 14.31
C TRP A 76 3.63 -17.90 14.25
N THR A 77 4.77 -18.10 14.92
CA THR A 77 5.42 -19.41 15.05
C THR A 77 5.10 -20.10 16.38
N ASN A 78 4.32 -19.48 17.27
CA ASN A 78 4.00 -20.08 18.55
C ASN A 78 2.92 -21.17 18.37
N PRO A 79 3.20 -22.45 18.69
CA PRO A 79 2.20 -23.52 18.60
C PRO A 79 0.98 -23.30 19.50
N GLU A 80 1.10 -22.45 20.53
CA GLU A 80 0.01 -22.07 21.44
C GLU A 80 -0.83 -20.90 20.91
N ASN A 81 -0.53 -20.32 19.74
CA ASN A 81 -1.35 -19.26 19.14
C ASN A 81 -2.75 -19.80 18.79
N PRO A 82 -3.81 -19.39 19.51
CA PRO A 82 -5.15 -19.96 19.34
C PRO A 82 -5.81 -19.55 18.02
N TYR A 83 -5.33 -18.47 17.39
CA TYR A 83 -5.84 -17.99 16.10
C TYR A 83 -5.10 -18.61 14.93
N GLN A 84 -3.97 -19.27 15.17
CA GLN A 84 -3.09 -19.82 14.14
C GLN A 84 -2.77 -18.79 13.06
N SER A 85 -2.59 -17.53 13.47
CA SER A 85 -2.43 -16.40 12.57
C SER A 85 -1.02 -16.33 11.99
N SER A 86 -0.90 -15.85 10.76
CA SER A 86 0.37 -15.60 10.07
C SER A 86 0.14 -14.63 8.91
N ALA A 87 1.21 -14.11 8.32
CA ALA A 87 1.17 -13.29 7.11
C ALA A 87 2.20 -13.80 6.09
N HIS A 88 2.06 -13.37 4.83
CA HIS A 88 3.04 -13.72 3.80
C HIS A 88 4.29 -12.88 4.00
N ASP A 89 4.12 -11.57 4.20
CA ASP A 89 5.22 -10.63 4.41
C ASP A 89 4.98 -9.73 5.62
N LEU A 90 6.07 -9.32 6.26
CA LEU A 90 6.09 -8.25 7.25
C LEU A 90 7.15 -7.22 6.83
N ILE A 91 6.78 -5.93 6.78
CA ILE A 91 7.70 -4.84 6.47
C ILE A 91 8.04 -4.09 7.76
N ASP A 92 9.31 -4.15 8.16
CA ASP A 92 9.78 -3.49 9.38
C ASP A 92 9.94 -1.97 9.20
N LYS A 93 10.20 -1.25 10.29
CA LYS A 93 10.38 0.21 10.27
C LYS A 93 11.58 0.70 9.44
N ARG A 94 12.53 -0.19 9.13
CA ARG A 94 13.71 0.10 8.31
C ARG A 94 13.44 -0.18 6.81
N GLY A 95 12.29 -0.75 6.47
CA GLY A 95 11.95 -1.14 5.10
C GLY A 95 12.41 -2.55 4.72
N VAL A 96 12.85 -3.38 5.68
CA VAL A 96 13.18 -4.77 5.40
C VAL A 96 11.89 -5.58 5.28
N ILE A 97 11.78 -6.39 4.22
CA ILE A 97 10.65 -7.27 3.94
C ILE A 97 10.99 -8.67 4.43
N TRP A 98 10.34 -9.09 5.51
CA TRP A 98 10.48 -10.40 6.11
C TRP A 98 9.49 -11.34 5.45
N ARG A 99 9.98 -12.28 4.63
CA ARG A 99 9.14 -13.23 3.88
C ARG A 99 8.89 -14.47 4.73
N CYS A 100 7.65 -14.61 5.21
CA CYS A 100 7.25 -15.60 6.20
C CYS A 100 6.59 -16.82 5.57
N VAL A 101 5.45 -16.63 4.88
CA VAL A 101 4.70 -17.71 4.22
C VAL A 101 4.88 -17.60 2.69
N PRO A 102 5.32 -18.66 1.99
CA PRO A 102 5.43 -18.66 0.53
C PRO A 102 4.11 -18.36 -0.17
N TYR A 103 4.15 -17.65 -1.30
CA TYR A 103 2.92 -17.24 -2.01
C TYR A 103 2.15 -18.39 -2.68
N ASP A 104 2.70 -19.60 -2.79
CA ASP A 104 1.96 -20.79 -3.23
C ASP A 104 1.13 -21.43 -2.09
N LYS A 105 1.30 -20.96 -0.86
CA LYS A 105 0.51 -21.32 0.33
C LYS A 105 -0.41 -20.18 0.73
N ALA A 106 -1.41 -20.49 1.55
CA ALA A 106 -2.30 -19.51 2.17
C ALA A 106 -1.85 -19.23 3.60
N ALA A 107 -1.36 -18.02 3.86
CA ALA A 107 -1.18 -17.52 5.23
C ALA A 107 -2.54 -17.25 5.91
N HIS A 108 -2.58 -17.20 7.23
CA HIS A 108 -3.80 -17.04 8.00
C HIS A 108 -3.93 -15.62 8.57
N HIS A 109 -4.41 -14.68 7.75
CA HIS A 109 -4.39 -13.24 8.08
C HIS A 109 -5.77 -12.55 8.06
N VAL A 110 -6.76 -13.10 7.34
CA VAL A 110 -8.09 -12.46 7.10
C VAL A 110 -9.26 -13.34 7.56
N GLY A 111 -9.18 -13.81 8.80
CA GLY A 111 -10.06 -14.83 9.37
C GLY A 111 -11.56 -14.65 9.10
N TYR A 112 -12.21 -13.69 9.76
CA TYR A 112 -13.64 -13.38 9.59
C TYR A 112 -13.82 -12.24 8.59
N SER A 113 -13.33 -12.42 7.37
CA SER A 113 -13.42 -11.40 6.33
C SER A 113 -14.39 -11.78 5.21
N HIS A 114 -15.15 -10.78 4.75
CA HIS A 114 -16.01 -10.86 3.58
C HIS A 114 -15.42 -10.05 2.42
N ILE A 115 -15.19 -10.71 1.30
CA ILE A 115 -14.84 -10.06 0.04
C ILE A 115 -16.04 -10.24 -0.91
N PRO A 116 -16.73 -9.15 -1.30
CA PRO A 116 -17.88 -9.22 -2.20
C PRO A 116 -17.57 -9.97 -3.49
N GLY A 117 -18.43 -10.94 -3.84
CA GLY A 117 -18.27 -11.77 -5.03
C GLY A 117 -17.20 -12.87 -4.93
N PHE A 118 -16.56 -13.04 -3.76
CA PHE A 118 -15.65 -14.14 -3.50
C PHE A 118 -16.23 -15.15 -2.51
N ASN A 119 -16.68 -14.70 -1.34
CA ASN A 119 -17.19 -15.57 -0.29
C ASN A 119 -18.55 -15.12 0.27
N GLU A 120 -19.29 -16.07 0.81
CA GLU A 120 -20.62 -15.88 1.39
C GLU A 120 -20.67 -16.41 2.83
N PHE A 121 -21.55 -15.84 3.65
CA PHE A 121 -21.70 -16.24 5.04
C PHE A 121 -22.35 -17.63 5.11
N ASN A 122 -21.66 -18.57 5.75
CA ASN A 122 -22.19 -19.89 6.06
C ASN A 122 -22.64 -19.92 7.54
N ALA A 123 -23.94 -20.09 7.75
CA ALA A 123 -24.55 -20.08 9.09
C ALA A 123 -24.30 -21.36 9.90
N GLU A 124 -23.97 -22.49 9.26
CA GLU A 124 -23.69 -23.76 9.96
C GLU A 124 -22.32 -23.73 10.63
N ASP A 125 -21.34 -23.12 9.96
CA ASP A 125 -19.96 -23.00 10.46
C ASP A 125 -19.67 -21.67 11.14
N ASP A 126 -20.63 -20.74 11.12
CA ASP A 126 -20.48 -19.34 11.56
C ASP A 126 -19.26 -18.66 10.91
N ARG A 127 -19.06 -18.88 9.60
CA ARG A 127 -17.86 -18.41 8.86
C ARG A 127 -18.16 -18.06 7.41
N TRP A 128 -17.32 -17.19 6.84
CA TRP A 128 -17.35 -16.89 5.41
C TRP A 128 -16.68 -18.01 4.59
N LYS A 129 -17.35 -18.49 3.54
CA LYS A 129 -16.87 -19.57 2.67
C LYS A 129 -16.91 -19.18 1.17
N PRO A 130 -15.86 -19.50 0.38
CA PRO A 130 -14.56 -20.03 0.81
C PRO A 130 -13.80 -19.05 1.73
N ASN A 131 -12.83 -19.56 2.49
CA ASN A 131 -12.00 -18.73 3.36
C ASN A 131 -11.18 -17.73 2.51
N ALA A 132 -11.25 -16.43 2.86
CA ALA A 132 -10.55 -15.36 2.14
C ALA A 132 -9.04 -15.57 2.04
N ASN A 133 -8.41 -16.19 3.06
CA ASN A 133 -6.98 -16.53 3.08
C ASN A 133 -6.51 -17.28 1.82
N LEU A 134 -7.40 -18.08 1.20
CA LEU A 134 -7.04 -18.93 0.06
C LEU A 134 -6.66 -18.12 -1.19
N SER A 135 -7.23 -16.92 -1.36
CA SER A 135 -7.02 -16.05 -2.53
C SER A 135 -6.34 -14.71 -2.20
N THR A 136 -5.90 -14.50 -0.96
CA THR A 136 -5.26 -13.27 -0.52
C THR A 136 -3.76 -13.46 -0.27
N ILE A 137 -2.99 -12.38 -0.49
CA ILE A 137 -1.68 -12.16 0.11
C ILE A 137 -1.87 -11.18 1.27
N GLY A 138 -1.22 -11.47 2.40
CA GLY A 138 -1.30 -10.68 3.62
C GLY A 138 0.03 -10.01 3.91
N ILE A 139 0.02 -8.69 4.04
CA ILE A 139 1.21 -7.87 4.28
C ILE A 139 1.01 -7.09 5.57
N GLU A 140 1.92 -7.29 6.51
CA GLU A 140 1.92 -6.68 7.83
C GLU A 140 2.93 -5.54 7.91
N LEU A 141 2.50 -4.37 8.37
CA LEU A 141 3.40 -3.25 8.60
C LEU A 141 3.74 -3.17 10.08
N GLU A 142 5.03 -3.19 10.43
CA GLU A 142 5.44 -2.97 11.82
C GLU A 142 4.92 -1.61 12.32
N TYR A 143 3.99 -1.65 13.27
CA TYR A 143 3.36 -0.46 13.83
C TYR A 143 3.07 -0.67 15.32
N PRO A 144 3.28 0.34 16.19
CA PRO A 144 3.11 0.15 17.62
C PRO A 144 1.63 0.04 18.01
N ARG A 145 1.34 -0.71 19.08
CA ARG A 145 0.00 -0.83 19.65
C ARG A 145 -0.58 0.53 20.07
N TRP A 146 -1.91 0.66 20.01
CA TRP A 146 -2.63 1.78 20.61
C TRP A 146 -2.23 2.01 22.09
N PRO A 147 -2.10 3.28 22.56
CA PRO A 147 -2.43 4.53 21.89
C PRO A 147 -1.35 5.11 20.98
N ASP A 148 -0.19 4.49 20.90
CA ASP A 148 0.90 5.00 20.07
C ASP A 148 0.49 5.00 18.59
N SER A 149 0.72 6.16 17.96
CA SER A 149 0.23 6.47 16.61
C SER A 149 1.23 7.35 15.84
N PRO A 150 2.51 6.97 15.72
CA PRO A 150 3.48 7.75 14.95
C PRO A 150 3.16 7.68 13.44
N PRO A 151 3.69 8.60 12.61
CA PRO A 151 3.71 8.38 11.17
C PRO A 151 4.56 7.15 10.83
N TYR A 152 4.18 6.42 9.78
CA TYR A 152 5.02 5.35 9.22
C TYR A 152 6.36 5.94 8.71
N PRO A 153 7.51 5.33 9.03
CA PRO A 153 8.81 5.73 8.50
C PRO A 153 8.86 5.72 6.98
N GLY A 154 9.63 6.65 6.40
CA GLY A 154 9.76 6.77 4.94
C GLY A 154 10.27 5.49 4.26
N ALA A 155 11.22 4.78 4.89
CA ALA A 155 11.76 3.53 4.35
C ALA A 155 10.71 2.40 4.29
N GLN A 156 9.86 2.31 5.31
CA GLN A 156 8.74 1.36 5.34
C GLN A 156 7.69 1.71 4.28
N LEU A 157 7.38 3.00 4.12
CA LEU A 157 6.45 3.50 3.10
C LEU A 157 6.97 3.26 1.67
N GLN A 158 8.25 3.47 1.42
CA GLN A 158 8.85 3.17 0.11
C GLN A 158 8.80 1.67 -0.18
N SER A 159 9.18 0.85 0.81
CA SER A 159 9.25 -0.61 0.63
C SER A 159 7.87 -1.22 0.41
N VAL A 160 6.82 -0.76 1.12
CA VAL A 160 5.45 -1.27 0.88
C VAL A 160 4.93 -0.89 -0.52
N VAL A 161 5.24 0.31 -1.02
CA VAL A 161 4.85 0.71 -2.38
C VAL A 161 5.50 -0.19 -3.42
N GLU A 162 6.82 -0.34 -3.37
CA GLU A 162 7.57 -1.14 -4.35
C GLU A 162 7.22 -2.62 -4.26
N HIS A 163 7.11 -3.16 -3.04
CA HIS A 163 6.75 -4.55 -2.81
C HIS A 163 5.34 -4.87 -3.35
N VAL A 164 4.35 -4.06 -2.98
CA VAL A 164 2.98 -4.26 -3.47
C VAL A 164 2.88 -4.06 -4.98
N ARG A 165 3.61 -3.11 -5.55
CA ARG A 165 3.70 -2.95 -7.01
C ARG A 165 4.22 -4.22 -7.69
N SER A 166 5.27 -4.84 -7.13
CA SER A 166 5.80 -6.10 -7.65
C SER A 166 4.77 -7.24 -7.62
N LEU A 167 4.00 -7.34 -6.54
CA LEU A 167 2.94 -8.35 -6.39
C LEU A 167 1.75 -8.08 -7.32
N VAL A 168 1.38 -6.82 -7.51
CA VAL A 168 0.38 -6.39 -8.49
C VAL A 168 0.75 -6.86 -9.89
N LEU A 169 2.00 -6.65 -10.30
CA LEU A 169 2.51 -7.09 -11.61
C LEU A 169 2.59 -8.61 -11.71
N GLN A 170 3.07 -9.29 -10.66
CA GLN A 170 3.24 -10.74 -10.64
C GLN A 170 1.92 -11.49 -10.71
N PHE A 171 0.89 -11.04 -9.97
CA PHE A 171 -0.38 -11.75 -9.81
C PHE A 171 -1.55 -11.09 -10.57
N GLY A 172 -1.32 -9.98 -11.28
CA GLY A 172 -2.36 -9.27 -12.02
C GLY A 172 -3.45 -8.68 -11.12
N VAL A 173 -3.09 -8.23 -9.91
CA VAL A 173 -4.04 -7.68 -8.93
C VAL A 173 -4.39 -6.24 -9.32
N THR A 174 -5.69 -5.96 -9.48
CA THR A 174 -6.18 -4.62 -9.80
C THR A 174 -6.35 -3.77 -8.54
N ARG A 175 -6.39 -2.45 -8.71
CA ARG A 175 -6.47 -1.49 -7.60
C ARG A 175 -7.66 -1.73 -6.66
N ASP A 176 -8.81 -2.15 -7.21
CA ASP A 176 -10.03 -2.49 -6.46
C ASP A 176 -9.94 -3.79 -5.65
N ARG A 177 -8.86 -4.54 -5.79
CA ARG A 177 -8.60 -5.82 -5.09
C ARG A 177 -7.51 -5.73 -4.03
N ILE A 178 -7.10 -4.51 -3.70
CA ILE A 178 -6.22 -4.22 -2.58
C ILE A 178 -7.08 -3.65 -1.46
N PHE A 179 -7.00 -4.25 -0.27
CA PHE A 179 -7.86 -3.90 0.86
C PHE A 179 -7.03 -3.55 2.09
N ARG A 180 -7.54 -2.61 2.90
CA ARG A 180 -7.23 -2.62 4.33
C ARG A 180 -7.94 -3.83 4.94
N HIS A 181 -7.40 -4.40 6.00
CA HIS A 181 -8.13 -5.42 6.74
C HIS A 181 -9.48 -4.89 7.26
N ALA A 182 -9.50 -3.64 7.72
CA ALA A 182 -10.71 -2.93 8.15
C ALA A 182 -11.80 -2.83 7.07
N ASP A 183 -11.45 -2.89 5.78
CA ASP A 183 -12.42 -2.79 4.68
C ASP A 183 -13.21 -4.09 4.48
N ILE A 184 -12.65 -5.24 4.92
CA ILE A 184 -13.20 -6.58 4.65
C ILE A 184 -13.54 -7.37 5.92
N ASP A 185 -13.02 -6.98 7.08
CA ASP A 185 -13.29 -7.66 8.35
C ASP A 185 -14.73 -7.43 8.84
N THR A 186 -15.34 -8.49 9.38
CA THR A 186 -16.71 -8.44 9.92
C THR A 186 -16.77 -8.51 11.45
N ASN A 187 -15.64 -8.31 12.14
CA ASN A 187 -15.49 -8.44 13.58
C ASN A 187 -14.84 -7.20 14.26
N GLY A 188 -14.83 -6.05 13.57
CA GLY A 188 -14.41 -4.76 14.12
C GLY A 188 -12.91 -4.48 14.09
N LYS A 189 -12.16 -5.09 13.18
CA LYS A 189 -10.75 -4.73 12.90
C LYS A 189 -10.65 -3.31 12.32
N THR A 190 -9.53 -2.65 12.59
CA THR A 190 -9.28 -1.24 12.20
C THR A 190 -7.94 -1.02 11.51
N ASP A 191 -7.18 -2.10 11.29
CA ASP A 191 -5.88 -2.09 10.66
C ASP A 191 -5.96 -1.94 9.12
N PRO A 192 -4.95 -1.32 8.49
CA PRO A 192 -3.79 -0.67 9.11
C PRO A 192 -4.13 0.73 9.63
N ARG A 193 -3.84 1.00 10.90
CA ARG A 193 -4.11 2.29 11.56
C ARG A 193 -3.19 3.38 11.03
N ASN A 194 -3.73 4.59 10.89
CA ASN A 194 -3.02 5.81 10.46
C ASN A 194 -2.26 5.70 9.14
N PHE A 195 -2.61 4.74 8.28
CA PHE A 195 -1.94 4.53 7.00
C PHE A 195 -2.58 5.39 5.90
N GLN A 196 -1.75 6.09 5.13
CA GLN A 196 -2.20 7.02 4.08
C GLN A 196 -2.61 6.25 2.81
N TRP A 197 -3.77 5.60 2.85
CA TRP A 197 -4.22 4.64 1.84
C TRP A 197 -4.32 5.17 0.41
N ASP A 198 -5.00 6.30 0.20
CA ASP A 198 -5.20 6.83 -1.16
C ASP A 198 -3.87 7.20 -1.80
N TRP A 199 -3.01 7.86 -1.02
CA TRP A 199 -1.64 8.16 -1.44
C TRP A 199 -0.85 6.88 -1.77
N PHE A 200 -0.96 5.84 -0.94
CA PHE A 200 -0.27 4.58 -1.15
C PHE A 200 -0.72 3.91 -2.45
N LEU A 201 -2.02 3.78 -2.68
CA LEU A 201 -2.53 3.21 -3.93
C LEU A 201 -2.12 4.06 -5.14
N ASP A 202 -2.15 5.39 -5.04
CA ASP A 202 -1.66 6.28 -6.11
C ASP A 202 -0.18 6.02 -6.42
N GLN A 203 0.65 5.78 -5.40
CA GLN A 203 2.04 5.44 -5.65
C GLN A 203 2.20 4.07 -6.29
N VAL A 204 1.49 3.04 -5.81
CA VAL A 204 1.57 1.68 -6.37
C VAL A 204 1.26 1.69 -7.86
N PHE A 205 0.20 2.41 -8.27
CA PHE A 205 -0.31 2.35 -9.64
C PHE A 205 0.20 3.45 -10.58
N SER A 206 0.81 4.55 -10.11
CA SER A 206 1.28 5.63 -10.99
C SER A 206 2.28 5.17 -12.06
N GLU A 207 3.21 4.29 -11.70
CA GLU A 207 4.19 3.72 -12.64
C GLU A 207 3.62 2.54 -13.44
N VAL A 208 2.71 1.76 -12.85
CA VAL A 208 2.06 0.63 -13.54
C VAL A 208 1.18 1.13 -14.68
N GLU A 209 0.36 2.15 -14.43
CA GLU A 209 -0.47 2.77 -15.45
C GLU A 209 0.39 3.41 -16.55
N HIS A 210 1.49 4.08 -16.19
CA HIS A 210 2.43 4.65 -17.18
C HIS A 210 3.10 3.56 -18.03
N MET A 211 3.58 2.47 -17.44
CA MET A 211 4.20 1.35 -18.16
C MET A 211 3.20 0.61 -19.06
N LEU A 212 1.96 0.42 -18.60
CA LEU A 212 0.91 -0.19 -19.41
C LEU A 212 0.51 0.74 -20.57
N ASP A 213 0.40 2.04 -20.33
CA ASP A 213 0.15 3.04 -21.37
C ASP A 213 1.28 3.08 -22.41
N GLU A 214 2.54 3.07 -21.99
CA GLU A 214 3.69 3.00 -22.89
C GLU A 214 3.70 1.70 -23.69
N THR A 215 3.44 0.56 -23.05
CA THR A 215 3.39 -0.74 -23.71
C THR A 215 2.24 -0.81 -24.72
N ALA A 216 1.06 -0.32 -24.35
CA ALA A 216 -0.09 -0.23 -25.23
C ALA A 216 0.16 0.73 -26.40
N ARG A 217 0.79 1.87 -26.15
CA ARG A 217 1.22 2.83 -27.20
C ARG A 217 2.24 2.18 -28.14
N HIS A 218 3.26 1.52 -27.61
CA HIS A 218 4.26 0.79 -28.41
C HIS A 218 3.60 -0.28 -29.29
N ALA A 219 2.70 -1.08 -28.71
CA ALA A 219 1.98 -2.14 -29.43
C ALA A 219 1.06 -1.57 -30.53
N ALA A 220 0.33 -0.48 -30.25
CA ALA A 220 -0.54 0.18 -31.21
C ALA A 220 0.23 0.82 -32.39
N TRP A 221 1.40 1.39 -32.11
CA TRP A 221 2.29 1.93 -33.13
C TRP A 221 2.88 0.82 -34.01
N ASN A 222 3.41 -0.24 -33.39
CA ASN A 222 3.98 -1.38 -34.09
C ASN A 222 2.95 -2.14 -34.93
N SER A 223 1.71 -2.31 -34.44
CA SER A 223 0.63 -2.97 -35.20
C SER A 223 0.16 -2.15 -36.40
N SER A 224 0.36 -0.83 -36.36
CA SER A 224 0.10 0.08 -37.48
C SER A 224 1.26 0.14 -38.48
N GLY A 225 2.35 -0.61 -38.24
CA GLY A 225 3.56 -0.59 -39.09
C GLY A 225 4.38 0.69 -38.97
N ILE A 226 4.17 1.49 -37.91
CA ILE A 226 4.86 2.75 -37.68
C ILE A 226 5.83 2.56 -36.50
N PRO A 227 7.15 2.81 -36.67
CA PRO A 227 8.10 2.77 -35.56
C PRO A 227 7.67 3.75 -34.46
N TYR A 228 7.61 3.27 -33.21
CA TYR A 228 7.23 4.11 -32.08
C TYR A 228 8.07 5.40 -32.03
N ASN A 229 7.39 6.55 -32.08
CA ASN A 229 8.01 7.86 -31.94
C ASN A 229 7.23 8.67 -30.89
N PRO A 230 7.75 8.82 -29.65
CA PRO A 230 7.07 9.55 -28.59
C PRO A 230 6.91 11.05 -28.89
N GLU A 231 7.78 11.64 -29.72
CA GLU A 231 7.74 13.06 -30.12
C GLU A 231 6.70 13.35 -31.21
N ALA A 232 6.28 12.32 -31.95
CA ALA A 232 5.28 12.46 -33.00
C ALA A 232 3.88 12.78 -32.44
N ALA A 233 3.58 12.33 -31.21
CA ALA A 233 2.34 12.67 -30.52
C ALA A 233 2.25 14.18 -30.23
N PHE A 234 3.34 14.78 -29.75
CA PHE A 234 3.46 16.24 -29.56
C PHE A 234 3.34 16.99 -30.88
N SER A 235 4.02 16.52 -31.93
CA SER A 235 3.95 17.14 -33.26
C SER A 235 2.54 17.11 -33.86
N ARG A 236 1.77 16.03 -33.62
CA ARG A 236 0.38 15.91 -34.09
C ARG A 236 -0.57 16.80 -33.30
N TYR A 237 -0.43 16.85 -31.97
CA TYR A 237 -1.21 17.73 -31.10
C TYR A 237 -0.97 19.20 -31.44
N ALA A 238 0.29 19.61 -31.61
CA ALA A 238 0.65 20.97 -31.98
C ALA A 238 0.05 21.40 -33.33
N ARG A 239 -0.02 20.49 -34.31
CA ARG A 239 -0.70 20.74 -35.60
C ARG A 239 -2.22 20.86 -35.48
N LEU A 240 -2.86 20.06 -34.61
CA LEU A 240 -4.32 20.10 -34.43
C LEU A 240 -4.77 21.34 -33.64
N HIS A 241 -3.90 21.88 -32.80
CA HIS A 241 -4.20 23.02 -31.93
C HIS A 241 -3.49 24.32 -32.35
N ASP A 242 -2.90 24.36 -33.54
CA ASP A 242 -2.23 25.53 -34.13
C ASP A 242 -1.14 26.15 -33.22
N LEU A 243 -0.45 25.29 -32.45
CA LEU A 243 0.55 25.69 -31.44
C LEU A 243 1.96 25.91 -32.03
N GLY A 244 2.10 25.90 -33.36
CA GLY A 244 3.40 26.00 -34.04
C GLY A 244 4.13 24.65 -34.19
N LYS A 245 5.29 24.68 -34.85
CA LYS A 245 6.15 23.49 -34.98
C LYS A 245 6.92 23.29 -33.67
N PRO A 246 7.04 22.06 -33.14
CA PRO A 246 7.89 21.82 -31.98
C PRO A 246 9.34 22.20 -32.32
N GLU A 247 9.92 23.09 -31.54
CA GLU A 247 11.34 23.42 -31.61
C GLU A 247 12.12 22.38 -30.80
N THR A 248 12.97 21.61 -31.47
CA THR A 248 13.97 20.77 -30.80
C THR A 248 15.26 21.56 -30.68
N GLN A 249 15.98 21.44 -29.57
CA GLN A 249 17.40 21.82 -29.52
C GLN A 249 18.17 20.78 -30.35
N GLU A 250 18.34 21.04 -31.65
CA GLU A 250 19.28 20.27 -32.44
C GLU A 250 20.70 20.59 -31.94
N PHE A 251 21.38 19.58 -31.42
CA PHE A 251 22.82 19.63 -31.22
C PHE A 251 23.47 19.54 -32.61
N ASP A 252 24.11 20.63 -33.05
CA ASP A 252 25.01 20.62 -34.20
C ASP A 252 26.22 19.72 -33.89
N PHE A 253 26.32 18.59 -34.57
CA PHE A 253 27.61 17.94 -34.78
C PHE A 253 28.22 18.56 -36.04
N GLY A 254 29.27 19.36 -35.83
CA GLY A 254 30.05 20.01 -36.89
C GLY A 254 30.83 19.06 -37.78
#